data_AF-A0AAD8IHN9-F1
#
_entry.id   AF-A0AAD8IHN9-F1
#
_cell.length_a   1.000
_cell.length_b   1.000
_cell.length_c   1.000
_cell.angle_alpha   90.00
_cell.angle_beta   90.00
_cell.angle_gamma   90.00
#
_symmetry.space_group_name_H-M   'P 1'
#
loop_
_entity.id
_entity.type
_entity.pdbx_description
1 polymer ?
#
loop_
_entity_poly.entity_id
_entity_poly.type
_entity_poly.pdbx_seq_one_letter_code
_entity_poly.pdbx_strand_id
1 'polypeptide(L)'
;MAKAVVVVATVHFVLVLTLYQAIKDNERDYNSNRPARRLGYNNSPPHFDPLLESMERSLDKDTNESLQNNSTYLNDDGGVNITYRIMVLFPFLDVAPKDGFIDYNEMEFWIVHQAIDRLNYRTKMALELHDKNGDGLVSFSEYLPHITNKDIEGENKRRGPAGWWYDQFKIVDADHNGLLNFEELKDFLHPEESTIEKIQEWLVKDEIRQLDYDNDHKLDWMEFEMGAYDAYMNYIALETKGDEINVPSEEDVFAMLDRDQDDLLDWEELIPFLQYLNPGEVQRAKYYTRSLIDEADEDGDGKLTVHEMINNEQVFYNAFYLHTKESDEKIRDEL
;
A
#
# COMPACT_ATOMS: atom_id res chain seq x y z
N MET A 1 37.91 1.98 47.89
CA MET A 1 37.07 2.56 46.83
C MET A 1 37.46 2.11 45.41
N ALA A 2 38.73 1.85 45.09
CA ALA A 2 39.14 1.39 43.75
C ALA A 2 38.60 0.00 43.33
N LYS A 3 38.38 -0.93 44.27
CA LYS A 3 37.91 -2.30 43.93
C LYS A 3 36.42 -2.37 43.55
N ALA A 4 35.59 -1.44 44.02
CA ALA A 4 34.16 -1.42 43.70
C ALA A 4 33.89 -0.86 42.29
N VAL A 5 34.66 0.16 41.88
CA VAL A 5 34.55 0.76 40.53
C VAL A 5 34.99 -0.22 39.44
N VAL A 6 36.03 -1.01 39.70
CA VAL A 6 36.48 -2.04 38.74
C VAL A 6 35.43 -3.14 38.59
N VAL A 7 34.77 -3.57 39.68
CA VAL A 7 33.73 -4.62 39.60
C VAL A 7 32.50 -4.11 38.82
N VAL A 8 32.05 -2.88 39.06
CA VAL A 8 30.89 -2.30 38.33
C VAL A 8 31.20 -2.12 36.84
N ALA A 9 32.40 -1.64 36.50
CA ALA A 9 32.83 -1.51 35.10
C ALA A 9 32.95 -2.87 34.40
N THR A 10 33.46 -3.90 35.08
CA THR A 10 33.54 -5.25 34.50
C THR A 10 32.16 -5.89 34.31
N VAL A 11 31.20 -5.63 35.20
CA VAL A 11 29.83 -6.14 35.05
C VAL A 11 29.09 -5.45 33.91
N HIS A 12 29.25 -4.13 33.75
CA HIS A 12 28.68 -3.40 32.61
C HIS A 12 29.27 -3.86 31.27
N PHE A 13 30.59 -4.07 31.21
CA PHE A 13 31.24 -4.53 29.97
C PHE A 13 30.80 -5.95 29.59
N VAL A 14 30.62 -6.84 30.57
CA VAL A 14 30.08 -8.19 30.33
C VAL A 14 28.62 -8.13 29.88
N LEU A 15 27.78 -7.27 30.48
CA LEU A 15 26.38 -7.09 30.08
C LEU A 15 26.27 -6.55 28.64
N VAL A 16 27.06 -5.54 28.29
CA VAL A 16 27.10 -4.97 26.93
C VAL A 16 27.59 -6.00 25.92
N LEU A 17 28.59 -6.83 26.26
CA LEU A 17 29.04 -7.91 25.38
C LEU A 17 28.01 -9.03 25.25
N THR A 18 27.27 -9.38 26.30
CA THR A 18 26.20 -10.38 26.21
C THR A 18 24.99 -9.87 25.44
N LEU A 19 24.65 -8.58 25.57
CA LEU A 19 23.62 -7.92 24.77
C LEU A 19 24.04 -7.81 23.30
N TYR A 20 25.28 -7.40 23.03
CA TYR A 20 25.81 -7.32 21.66
C TYR A 20 25.86 -8.70 20.98
N GLN A 21 26.25 -9.76 21.70
CA GLN A 21 26.22 -11.12 21.14
C GLN A 21 24.78 -11.64 20.98
N ALA A 22 23.85 -11.30 21.90
CA ALA A 22 22.44 -11.65 21.73
C ALA A 22 21.80 -10.97 20.51
N ILE A 23 22.14 -9.69 20.25
CA ILE A 23 21.69 -8.95 19.07
C ILE A 23 22.31 -9.56 17.79
N LYS A 24 23.62 -9.88 17.83
CA LYS A 24 24.32 -10.49 16.69
C LYS A 24 23.90 -11.92 16.37
N ASP A 25 23.53 -12.70 17.39
CA ASP A 25 23.00 -14.05 17.21
C ASP A 25 21.54 -14.00 16.70
N ASN A 26 20.80 -12.92 17.00
CA ASN A 26 19.46 -12.66 16.45
C ASN A 26 19.49 -12.24 14.96
N GLU A 27 20.60 -11.65 14.49
CA GLU A 27 20.81 -11.34 13.06
C GLU A 27 21.12 -12.57 12.18
N ARG A 28 21.44 -13.73 12.77
CA ARG A 28 21.90 -14.90 12.02
C ARG A 28 20.86 -15.99 11.73
N ASP A 29 19.62 -15.82 12.19
CA ASP A 29 18.51 -16.75 11.93
C ASP A 29 17.39 -16.17 11.05
N TYR A 30 17.63 -15.04 10.38
CA TYR A 30 16.72 -14.52 9.35
C TYR A 30 16.91 -15.26 8.01
N ASN A 31 16.59 -16.55 7.98
CA ASN A 31 16.07 -17.13 6.74
C ASN A 31 15.10 -18.29 6.95
N SER A 32 13.94 -18.13 6.32
CA SER A 32 12.94 -19.14 5.98
C SER A 32 12.19 -19.86 7.10
N ASN A 33 11.06 -19.28 7.55
CA ASN A 33 9.73 -19.91 7.54
C ASN A 33 8.75 -19.14 8.44
N ARG A 34 8.06 -18.14 7.89
CA ARG A 34 6.79 -17.64 8.44
C ARG A 34 5.64 -18.24 7.61
N PRO A 35 4.84 -19.19 8.12
CA PRO A 35 3.63 -19.62 7.45
C PRO A 35 2.46 -18.70 7.82
N ALA A 36 1.61 -18.44 6.81
CA ALA A 36 0.33 -17.71 6.82
C ALA A 36 0.38 -16.16 6.75
N ARG A 37 0.93 -15.65 5.64
CA ARG A 37 0.43 -14.42 5.00
C ARG A 37 -0.88 -14.77 4.26
N ARG A 38 -2.00 -14.08 4.54
CA ARG A 38 -3.19 -13.97 3.64
C ARG A 38 -4.06 -12.78 4.07
N LEU A 39 -3.58 -11.56 3.85
CA LEU A 39 -4.34 -10.40 3.36
C LEU A 39 -3.27 -9.50 2.71
N GLY A 40 -3.37 -9.37 1.39
CA GLY A 40 -2.25 -9.01 0.53
C GLY A 40 -1.96 -7.52 0.49
N TYR A 41 -1.17 -7.01 1.42
CA TYR A 41 -0.40 -5.80 1.16
C TYR A 41 0.70 -6.13 0.15
N ASN A 42 0.52 -5.69 -1.10
CA ASN A 42 1.63 -5.51 -2.03
C ASN A 42 1.34 -4.24 -2.84
N ASN A 43 2.20 -3.26 -2.61
CA ASN A 43 2.11 -1.89 -3.09
C ASN A 43 2.66 -1.79 -4.50
N SER A 44 1.80 -1.55 -5.47
CA SER A 44 2.21 -1.23 -6.83
C SER A 44 1.56 0.11 -7.25
N PRO A 45 2.26 0.98 -8.00
CA PRO A 45 1.67 2.21 -8.52
C PRO A 45 0.44 1.96 -9.42
N PRO A 46 -0.33 3.00 -9.74
CA PRO A 46 -1.46 2.88 -10.66
C PRO A 46 -1.08 2.64 -12.12
N HIS A 47 -1.83 1.75 -12.78
CA HIS A 47 -1.70 1.44 -14.20
C HIS A 47 -2.01 2.68 -15.06
N PHE A 48 -1.07 3.06 -15.92
CA PHE A 48 -1.17 4.27 -16.72
C PHE A 48 -2.20 4.19 -17.87
N ASP A 49 -2.55 2.98 -18.34
CA ASP A 49 -3.29 2.77 -19.60
C ASP A 49 -4.60 1.93 -19.46
N PRO A 50 -5.80 2.50 -19.65
CA PRO A 50 -7.09 1.79 -19.58
C PRO A 50 -7.30 0.78 -20.72
N LEU A 51 -6.54 0.86 -21.82
CA LEU A 51 -6.64 -0.10 -22.92
C LEU A 51 -6.06 -1.46 -22.51
N LEU A 52 -5.07 -1.52 -21.61
CA LEU A 52 -4.62 -2.80 -21.06
C LEU A 52 -5.62 -3.39 -20.09
N GLU A 53 -6.30 -2.57 -19.29
CA GLU A 53 -7.39 -3.05 -18.44
C GLU A 53 -8.47 -3.73 -19.31
N SER A 54 -8.75 -3.17 -20.49
CA SER A 54 -9.64 -3.83 -21.47
C SER A 54 -9.07 -5.13 -22.07
N MET A 55 -7.74 -5.23 -22.22
CA MET A 55 -7.05 -6.43 -22.71
C MET A 55 -6.98 -7.53 -21.62
N GLU A 56 -6.62 -7.20 -20.38
CA GLU A 56 -6.66 -8.09 -19.21
C GLU A 56 -8.09 -8.59 -18.95
N ARG A 57 -9.08 -7.69 -18.93
CA ARG A 57 -10.52 -8.05 -18.88
C ARG A 57 -10.96 -8.97 -20.03
N SER A 58 -10.24 -8.96 -21.16
CA SER A 58 -10.52 -9.82 -22.32
C SER A 58 -9.76 -11.16 -22.30
N LEU A 59 -8.63 -11.24 -21.60
CA LEU A 59 -7.86 -12.48 -21.41
C LEU A 59 -8.60 -13.44 -20.47
N ASP A 60 -9.40 -12.93 -19.53
CA ASP A 60 -10.31 -13.73 -18.68
C ASP A 60 -11.52 -14.30 -19.43
N LYS A 61 -11.80 -13.82 -20.66
CA LYS A 61 -12.87 -14.34 -21.52
C LYS A 61 -12.27 -15.00 -22.74
N ASP A 62 -12.26 -16.33 -22.73
CA ASP A 62 -11.82 -17.25 -23.78
C ASP A 62 -12.47 -16.96 -25.17
N THR A 63 -12.09 -15.85 -25.79
CA THR A 63 -12.65 -15.32 -27.04
C THR A 63 -11.52 -14.88 -27.95
N ASN A 64 -11.12 -15.82 -28.81
CA ASN A 64 -10.16 -15.67 -29.91
C ASN A 64 -10.57 -14.60 -30.96
N GLU A 65 -11.66 -13.86 -30.75
CA GLU A 65 -12.19 -12.84 -31.66
C GLU A 65 -11.72 -11.41 -31.33
N SER A 66 -11.22 -11.12 -30.12
CA SER A 66 -10.73 -9.76 -29.77
C SER A 66 -9.30 -9.47 -30.22
N LEU A 67 -8.47 -10.51 -30.40
CA LEU A 67 -7.06 -10.38 -30.77
C LEU A 67 -6.83 -9.84 -32.18
N GLN A 68 -7.82 -9.89 -33.08
CA GLN A 68 -7.67 -9.41 -34.45
C GLN A 68 -7.68 -7.88 -34.61
N ASN A 69 -8.14 -7.13 -33.61
CA ASN A 69 -8.12 -5.65 -33.64
C ASN A 69 -6.89 -5.04 -32.93
N ASN A 70 -6.03 -5.88 -32.31
CA ASN A 70 -4.96 -5.46 -31.39
C ASN A 70 -3.57 -5.33 -32.04
N SER A 71 -3.43 -5.60 -33.35
CA SER A 71 -2.12 -5.55 -34.04
C SER A 71 -1.54 -4.15 -34.20
N THR A 72 -2.28 -3.09 -33.87
CA THR A 72 -1.83 -1.70 -34.02
C THR A 72 -1.06 -1.19 -32.79
N TYR A 73 -1.17 -1.88 -31.66
CA TYR A 73 -0.60 -1.47 -30.36
C TYR A 73 0.61 -2.32 -29.94
N LEU A 74 0.98 -3.28 -30.78
CA LEU A 74 2.11 -4.16 -30.59
C LEU A 74 3.13 -3.86 -31.70
N ASN A 75 4.40 -3.80 -31.33
CA ASN A 75 5.52 -3.80 -32.24
C ASN A 75 5.57 -5.12 -33.03
N ASP A 76 6.35 -5.15 -34.10
CA ASP A 76 6.49 -6.33 -34.98
C ASP A 76 7.01 -7.59 -34.25
N ASP A 77 7.59 -7.43 -33.06
CA ASP A 77 8.08 -8.48 -32.17
C ASP A 77 7.05 -8.92 -31.09
N GLY A 78 5.86 -8.32 -31.07
CA GLY A 78 4.82 -8.53 -30.05
C GLY A 78 5.02 -7.71 -28.78
N GLY A 79 6.05 -6.86 -28.69
CA GLY A 79 6.25 -5.92 -27.59
C GLY A 79 5.26 -4.74 -27.66
N VAL A 80 5.01 -4.07 -26.54
CA VAL A 80 4.04 -2.96 -26.49
C VAL A 80 4.62 -1.70 -27.14
N ASN A 81 3.89 -1.07 -28.07
CA ASN A 81 4.31 0.19 -28.71
C ASN A 81 3.96 1.39 -27.81
N ILE A 82 4.88 1.78 -26.92
CA ILE A 82 4.66 2.82 -25.90
C ILE A 82 4.56 4.20 -26.51
N THR A 83 5.45 4.55 -27.45
CA THR A 83 5.36 5.80 -28.20
C THR A 83 3.95 6.00 -28.79
N TYR A 84 3.39 5.00 -29.47
CA TYR A 84 2.05 5.10 -30.05
C TYR A 84 0.96 5.22 -28.97
N ARG A 85 1.10 4.51 -27.85
CA ARG A 85 0.17 4.62 -26.71
C ARG A 85 0.19 6.01 -26.08
N ILE A 86 1.36 6.59 -25.84
CA ILE A 86 1.49 7.96 -25.34
C ILE A 86 0.80 8.93 -26.31
N MET A 87 1.01 8.79 -27.62
CA MET A 87 0.33 9.63 -28.61
C MET A 87 -1.20 9.49 -28.59
N VAL A 88 -1.73 8.30 -28.30
CA VAL A 88 -3.17 8.04 -28.18
C VAL A 88 -3.73 8.59 -26.88
N LEU A 89 -3.02 8.44 -25.76
CA LEU A 89 -3.46 8.85 -24.43
C LEU A 89 -3.35 10.36 -24.21
N PHE A 90 -2.32 11.00 -24.75
CA PHE A 90 -2.04 12.43 -24.54
C PHE A 90 -3.28 13.34 -24.69
N PRO A 91 -4.10 13.22 -25.77
CA PRO A 91 -5.27 14.08 -25.94
C PRO A 91 -6.43 13.81 -24.97
N PHE A 92 -6.41 12.69 -24.25
CA PHE A 92 -7.36 12.35 -23.18
C PHE A 92 -6.87 12.82 -21.80
N LEU A 93 -5.56 13.01 -21.63
CA LEU A 93 -4.96 13.56 -20.41
C LEU A 93 -5.07 15.09 -20.40
N ASP A 94 -4.82 15.75 -21.54
CA ASP A 94 -4.97 17.20 -21.76
C ASP A 94 -6.46 17.58 -21.91
N VAL A 95 -7.09 17.94 -20.77
CA VAL A 95 -8.55 18.12 -20.63
C VAL A 95 -8.92 19.56 -20.33
N ALA A 96 -8.28 20.20 -19.35
CA ALA A 96 -8.73 21.49 -18.83
C ALA A 96 -7.61 22.28 -18.10
N PRO A 97 -6.98 23.27 -18.75
CA PRO A 97 -7.25 23.74 -20.12
C PRO A 97 -6.68 22.76 -21.16
N LYS A 98 -7.36 22.64 -22.31
CA LYS A 98 -6.80 21.91 -23.45
C LYS A 98 -5.69 22.73 -24.13
N ASP A 99 -4.52 22.79 -23.53
CA ASP A 99 -3.41 23.68 -23.91
C ASP A 99 -2.24 22.95 -24.57
N GLY A 100 -2.34 21.63 -24.72
CA GLY A 100 -1.29 20.80 -25.33
C GLY A 100 -0.15 20.47 -24.37
N PHE A 101 -0.36 20.67 -23.07
CA PHE A 101 0.49 20.23 -21.99
C PHE A 101 -0.35 19.36 -21.05
N ILE A 102 0.32 18.50 -20.28
CA ILE A 102 -0.30 17.77 -19.18
C ILE A 102 0.30 18.33 -17.90
N ASP A 103 -0.53 18.97 -17.08
CA ASP A 103 -0.10 19.44 -15.76
C ASP A 103 -0.27 18.38 -14.67
N TYR A 104 0.21 18.69 -13.46
CA TYR A 104 0.08 17.80 -12.30
C TYR A 104 -1.35 17.37 -12.01
N ASN A 105 -2.33 18.27 -12.10
CA ASN A 105 -3.71 17.94 -11.74
C ASN A 105 -4.34 17.01 -12.78
N GLU A 106 -4.04 17.24 -14.07
CA GLU A 106 -4.51 16.39 -15.16
C GLU A 106 -3.93 14.97 -15.05
N MET A 107 -2.63 14.87 -14.79
CA MET A 107 -1.98 13.58 -14.56
C MET A 107 -2.49 12.91 -13.29
N GLU A 108 -2.60 13.64 -12.17
CA GLU A 108 -3.08 13.13 -10.88
C GLU A 108 -4.50 12.59 -11.02
N PHE A 109 -5.38 13.37 -11.65
CA PHE A 109 -6.76 12.97 -11.87
C PHE A 109 -6.84 11.63 -12.62
N TRP A 110 -6.09 11.51 -13.72
CA TRP A 110 -6.06 10.28 -14.49
C TRP A 110 -5.55 9.09 -13.68
N ILE A 111 -4.40 9.27 -13.04
CA ILE A 111 -3.70 8.23 -12.32
C ILE A 111 -4.49 7.75 -11.09
N VAL A 112 -5.12 8.67 -10.36
CA VAL A 112 -6.03 8.35 -9.25
C VAL A 112 -7.29 7.64 -9.76
N HIS A 113 -7.85 8.07 -10.89
CA HIS A 113 -9.03 7.41 -11.46
C HIS A 113 -8.74 5.95 -11.82
N GLN A 114 -7.58 5.69 -12.43
CA GLN A 114 -7.12 4.32 -12.70
C GLN A 114 -6.93 3.50 -11.42
N ALA A 115 -6.46 4.12 -10.33
CA ALA A 115 -6.38 3.44 -9.03
C ALA A 115 -7.76 3.02 -8.51
N ILE A 116 -8.72 3.93 -8.54
CA ILE A 116 -10.10 3.67 -8.10
C ILE A 116 -10.76 2.56 -8.93
N ASP A 117 -10.59 2.59 -10.25
CA ASP A 117 -11.16 1.56 -11.14
C ASP A 117 -10.61 0.17 -10.82
N ARG A 118 -9.30 0.05 -10.54
CA ARG A 118 -8.70 -1.23 -10.12
C ARG A 118 -9.22 -1.72 -8.77
N LEU A 119 -9.33 -0.84 -7.78
CA LEU A 119 -9.90 -1.19 -6.47
C LEU A 119 -11.32 -1.75 -6.63
N ASN A 120 -12.15 -1.08 -7.45
CA ASN A 120 -13.49 -1.53 -7.75
C ASN A 120 -13.50 -2.87 -8.51
N TYR A 121 -12.59 -3.06 -9.47
CA TYR A 121 -12.44 -4.31 -10.20
C TYR A 121 -12.05 -5.47 -9.28
N ARG A 122 -11.02 -5.30 -8.45
CA ARG A 122 -10.56 -6.31 -7.49
C ARG A 122 -11.65 -6.67 -6.48
N THR A 123 -12.38 -5.67 -5.99
CA THR A 123 -13.55 -5.89 -5.12
C THR A 123 -14.62 -6.72 -5.83
N LYS A 124 -14.92 -6.39 -7.09
CA LYS A 124 -15.91 -7.14 -7.88
C LYS A 124 -15.48 -8.60 -8.10
N MET A 125 -14.21 -8.83 -8.43
CA MET A 125 -13.67 -10.18 -8.59
C MET A 125 -13.71 -10.96 -7.28
N ALA A 126 -13.39 -10.33 -6.15
CA ALA A 126 -13.52 -10.95 -4.84
C ALA A 126 -14.99 -11.31 -4.53
N LEU A 127 -15.94 -10.43 -4.85
CA LEU A 127 -17.37 -10.71 -4.71
C LEU A 127 -17.77 -11.96 -5.53
N GLU A 128 -17.43 -11.98 -6.82
CA GLU A 128 -17.74 -13.11 -7.72
C GLU A 128 -17.06 -14.42 -7.30
N LEU A 129 -15.86 -14.34 -6.74
CA LEU A 129 -15.10 -15.50 -6.26
C LEU A 129 -15.68 -16.06 -4.96
N HIS A 130 -16.05 -15.20 -4.01
CA HIS A 130 -16.42 -15.61 -2.66
C HIS A 130 -17.93 -15.80 -2.48
N ASP A 131 -18.79 -15.15 -3.26
CA ASP A 131 -20.24 -15.38 -3.24
C ASP A 131 -20.56 -16.79 -3.79
N LYS A 132 -20.51 -17.79 -2.90
CA LYS A 132 -20.72 -19.20 -3.26
C LYS A 132 -22.21 -19.52 -3.44
N ASN A 133 -23.07 -18.75 -2.81
CA ASN A 133 -24.49 -19.03 -2.75
C ASN A 133 -25.29 -18.25 -3.81
N GLY A 134 -24.68 -17.21 -4.42
CA GLY A 134 -25.21 -16.40 -5.50
C GLY A 134 -26.20 -15.32 -5.05
N ASP A 135 -26.13 -14.87 -3.79
CA ASP A 135 -26.99 -13.81 -3.25
C ASP A 135 -26.47 -12.39 -3.49
N GLY A 136 -25.28 -12.26 -4.08
CA GLY A 136 -24.62 -10.99 -4.35
C GLY A 136 -23.96 -10.37 -3.13
N LEU A 137 -23.83 -11.12 -2.03
CA LEU A 137 -23.21 -10.70 -0.78
C LEU A 137 -22.12 -11.71 -0.37
N VAL A 138 -21.27 -11.34 0.60
CA VAL A 138 -20.20 -12.23 1.09
C VAL A 138 -20.25 -12.34 2.61
N SER A 139 -20.50 -13.56 3.11
CA SER A 139 -20.32 -13.87 4.53
C SER A 139 -18.85 -14.04 4.88
N PHE A 140 -18.49 -13.84 6.16
CA PHE A 140 -17.13 -14.12 6.65
C PHE A 140 -16.70 -15.58 6.39
N SER A 141 -17.65 -16.52 6.47
CA SER A 141 -17.39 -17.94 6.20
C SER A 141 -17.18 -18.25 4.72
N GLU A 142 -17.75 -17.47 3.81
CA GLU A 142 -17.48 -17.58 2.37
C GLU A 142 -16.12 -16.99 2.00
N TYR A 143 -15.74 -15.91 2.68
CA TYR A 143 -14.44 -15.27 2.51
C TYR A 143 -13.29 -16.14 3.07
N LEU A 144 -13.45 -16.67 4.29
CA LEU A 144 -12.48 -17.52 4.98
C LEU A 144 -13.08 -18.88 5.39
N PRO A 145 -13.32 -19.80 4.43
CA PRO A 145 -14.01 -21.07 4.67
C PRO A 145 -13.27 -22.04 5.59
N HIS A 146 -11.98 -21.80 5.84
CA HIS A 146 -11.15 -22.62 6.73
C HIS A 146 -11.25 -22.20 8.21
N ILE A 147 -11.82 -21.03 8.50
CA ILE A 147 -11.98 -20.52 9.85
C ILE A 147 -13.36 -20.94 10.37
N THR A 148 -13.39 -21.68 11.48
CA THR A 148 -14.63 -22.11 12.12
C THR A 148 -15.06 -21.11 13.20
N ASN A 149 -16.34 -21.09 13.57
CA ASN A 149 -16.83 -20.26 14.68
C ASN A 149 -16.07 -20.52 15.99
N LYS A 150 -15.57 -21.73 16.21
CA LYS A 150 -14.75 -22.05 17.39
C LYS A 150 -13.37 -21.41 17.34
N ASP A 151 -12.84 -21.15 16.15
CA ASP A 151 -11.57 -20.43 15.97
C ASP A 151 -11.77 -18.91 16.20
N ILE A 152 -12.99 -18.42 15.98
CA ILE A 152 -13.41 -17.04 16.28
C ILE A 152 -13.75 -16.87 17.78
N GLU A 153 -14.34 -17.89 18.41
CA GLU A 153 -14.87 -17.87 19.79
C GLU A 153 -13.90 -18.41 20.87
N GLY A 154 -12.79 -19.06 20.49
CA GLY A 154 -11.92 -19.80 21.41
C GLY A 154 -11.11 -18.94 22.39
N GLU A 155 -11.20 -19.24 23.69
CA GLU A 155 -10.45 -18.57 24.78
C GLU A 155 -8.92 -18.84 24.80
N ASN A 156 -8.38 -19.59 23.83
CA ASN A 156 -6.93 -19.82 23.75
C ASN A 156 -6.21 -18.59 23.16
N LYS A 157 -5.89 -17.63 24.04
CA LYS A 157 -4.81 -16.62 23.91
C LYS A 157 -4.81 -15.79 22.60
N ARG A 158 -5.52 -14.65 22.66
CA ARG A 158 -5.41 -13.43 21.80
C ARG A 158 -5.78 -13.60 20.31
N ARG A 159 -7.06 -13.75 19.95
CA ARG A 159 -7.71 -13.58 18.62
C ARG A 159 -7.06 -14.16 17.33
N GLY A 160 -5.77 -14.49 17.26
CA GLY A 160 -5.05 -14.79 16.02
C GLY A 160 -5.23 -13.72 14.94
N PRO A 161 -4.68 -13.93 13.74
CA PRO A 161 -5.02 -13.12 12.57
C PRO A 161 -6.53 -13.16 12.26
N ALA A 162 -7.19 -14.30 12.49
CA ALA A 162 -8.59 -14.52 12.13
C ALA A 162 -9.59 -13.70 12.95
N GLY A 163 -9.42 -13.64 14.28
CA GLY A 163 -10.28 -12.83 15.14
C GLY A 163 -10.05 -11.32 14.94
N TRP A 164 -8.83 -10.93 14.59
CA TRP A 164 -8.50 -9.56 14.20
C TRP A 164 -9.22 -9.15 12.90
N TRP A 165 -9.22 -10.01 11.89
CA TRP A 165 -9.99 -9.79 10.65
C TRP A 165 -11.50 -9.87 10.86
N TYR A 166 -11.97 -10.69 11.79
CA TYR A 166 -13.38 -10.73 12.15
C TYR A 166 -13.84 -9.44 12.86
N ASP A 167 -12.96 -8.77 13.61
CA ASP A 167 -13.28 -7.45 14.15
C ASP A 167 -13.45 -6.42 13.04
N GLN A 168 -12.55 -6.38 12.05
CA GLN A 168 -12.69 -5.54 10.86
C GLN A 168 -14.01 -5.83 10.13
N PHE A 169 -14.32 -7.11 9.91
CA PHE A 169 -15.57 -7.53 9.26
C PHE A 169 -16.81 -6.94 9.97
N LYS A 170 -16.87 -7.01 11.30
CA LYS A 170 -17.99 -6.44 12.06
C LYS A 170 -18.03 -4.92 12.03
N ILE A 171 -16.89 -4.25 11.81
CA ILE A 171 -16.85 -2.78 11.71
C ILE A 171 -17.42 -2.34 10.37
N VAL A 172 -17.08 -3.03 9.28
CA VAL A 172 -17.56 -2.69 7.93
C VAL A 172 -19.00 -3.14 7.67
N ASP A 173 -19.48 -4.21 8.33
CA ASP A 173 -20.86 -4.68 8.28
C ASP A 173 -21.77 -3.68 9.02
N ALA A 174 -22.19 -2.63 8.31
CA ALA A 174 -22.83 -1.46 8.89
C ALA A 174 -24.29 -1.72 9.28
N ASP A 175 -24.96 -2.64 8.57
CA ASP A 175 -26.32 -3.05 8.88
C ASP A 175 -26.39 -4.25 9.84
N HIS A 176 -25.24 -4.85 10.16
CA HIS A 176 -25.07 -5.97 11.09
C HIS A 176 -25.84 -7.22 10.67
N ASN A 177 -26.00 -7.43 9.36
CA ASN A 177 -26.70 -8.59 8.83
C ASN A 177 -25.79 -9.84 8.71
N GLY A 178 -24.47 -9.67 8.93
CA GLY A 178 -23.46 -10.74 8.86
C GLY A 178 -22.94 -11.03 7.44
N LEU A 179 -23.26 -10.18 6.47
CA LEU A 179 -22.94 -10.30 5.04
C LEU A 179 -22.46 -8.94 4.52
N LEU A 180 -21.37 -8.93 3.76
CA LEU A 180 -20.87 -7.70 3.15
C LEU A 180 -21.46 -7.50 1.77
N ASN A 181 -22.05 -6.33 1.55
CA ASN A 181 -22.34 -5.85 0.20
C ASN A 181 -21.07 -5.33 -0.49
N PHE A 182 -21.16 -4.88 -1.76
CA PHE A 182 -20.01 -4.43 -2.52
C PHE A 182 -19.20 -3.31 -1.83
N GLU A 183 -19.86 -2.30 -1.27
CA GLU A 183 -19.16 -1.17 -0.62
C GLU A 183 -18.54 -1.61 0.71
N GLU A 184 -19.23 -2.42 1.51
CA GLU A 184 -18.69 -2.96 2.76
C GLU A 184 -17.52 -3.93 2.50
N LEU A 185 -17.60 -4.72 1.42
CA LEU A 185 -16.52 -5.59 0.98
C LEU A 185 -15.33 -4.77 0.48
N LYS A 186 -15.58 -3.64 -0.21
CA LYS A 186 -14.52 -2.71 -0.62
C LYS A 186 -13.79 -2.15 0.60
N ASP A 187 -14.52 -1.65 1.59
CA ASP A 187 -13.94 -1.17 2.85
C ASP A 187 -13.19 -2.27 3.61
N PHE A 188 -13.63 -3.54 3.49
CA PHE A 188 -12.95 -4.68 4.12
C PHE A 188 -11.65 -5.08 3.42
N LEU A 189 -11.60 -4.97 2.08
CA LEU A 189 -10.44 -5.34 1.27
C LEU A 189 -9.43 -4.21 1.13
N HIS A 190 -9.92 -2.97 1.21
CA HIS A 190 -9.18 -1.73 1.02
C HIS A 190 -9.44 -0.77 2.19
N PRO A 191 -9.19 -1.19 3.45
CA PRO A 191 -9.47 -0.38 4.63
C PRO A 191 -8.78 0.99 4.60
N GLU A 192 -7.62 1.08 3.94
CA GLU A 192 -6.83 2.29 3.78
C GLU A 192 -7.53 3.38 2.94
N GLU A 193 -8.51 2.98 2.14
CA GLU A 193 -9.37 3.89 1.36
C GLU A 193 -10.67 4.25 2.11
N SER A 194 -10.93 3.60 3.25
CA SER A 194 -12.18 3.73 3.97
C SER A 194 -12.28 5.07 4.71
N THR A 195 -13.43 5.73 4.62
CA THR A 195 -13.71 6.94 5.43
C THR A 195 -14.28 6.62 6.81
N ILE A 196 -14.41 5.33 7.17
CA ILE A 196 -14.98 4.89 8.44
C ILE A 196 -13.95 5.10 9.56
N GLU A 197 -14.26 5.98 10.51
CA GLU A 197 -13.37 6.31 11.64
C GLU A 197 -12.87 5.08 12.41
N LYS A 198 -13.75 4.09 12.64
CA LYS A 198 -13.39 2.84 13.31
C LYS A 198 -12.44 1.95 12.50
N ILE A 199 -12.46 2.04 11.16
CA ILE A 199 -11.51 1.34 10.29
C ILE A 199 -10.16 2.04 10.35
N GLN A 200 -10.15 3.37 10.35
CA GLN A 200 -8.93 4.16 10.53
C GLN A 200 -8.28 3.85 11.91
N GLU A 201 -9.07 3.80 12.98
CA GLU A 201 -8.61 3.36 14.31
C GLU A 201 -8.05 1.93 14.26
N TRP A 202 -8.77 0.99 13.62
CA TRP A 202 -8.32 -0.40 13.50
C TRP A 202 -7.01 -0.51 12.73
N LEU A 203 -6.84 0.27 11.66
CA LEU A 203 -5.63 0.32 10.85
C LEU A 203 -4.44 0.81 11.65
N VAL A 204 -4.57 1.94 12.35
CA VAL A 204 -3.47 2.45 13.19
C VAL A 204 -3.08 1.41 14.24
N LYS A 205 -4.05 0.74 14.86
CA LYS A 205 -3.76 -0.34 15.81
C LYS A 205 -3.11 -1.56 15.16
N ASP A 206 -3.43 -1.85 13.90
CA ASP A 206 -2.76 -2.91 13.13
C ASP A 206 -1.30 -2.56 12.85
N GLU A 207 -1.02 -1.31 12.50
CA GLU A 207 0.34 -0.79 12.30
C GLU A 207 1.14 -0.78 13.60
N ILE A 208 0.58 -0.26 14.70
CA ILE A 208 1.21 -0.31 16.03
C ILE A 208 1.56 -1.76 16.37
N ARG A 209 0.62 -2.70 16.24
CA ARG A 209 0.88 -4.12 16.54
C ARG A 209 2.06 -4.73 15.76
N GLN A 210 2.39 -4.21 14.59
CA GLN A 210 3.52 -4.69 13.80
C GLN A 210 4.86 -4.09 14.23
N LEU A 211 4.84 -2.88 14.80
CA LEU A 211 6.02 -2.12 15.21
C LEU A 211 6.31 -2.22 16.71
N ASP A 212 5.28 -2.50 17.51
CA ASP A 212 5.28 -2.68 18.97
C ASP A 212 5.97 -4.00 19.34
N TYR A 213 7.27 -3.90 19.64
CA TYR A 213 8.14 -5.02 20.02
C TYR A 213 7.93 -5.42 21.47
N ASP A 214 7.65 -4.47 22.37
CA ASP A 214 7.52 -4.73 23.80
C ASP A 214 6.10 -5.15 24.24
N ASN A 215 5.14 -5.02 23.32
CA ASN A 215 3.72 -5.36 23.41
C ASN A 215 2.92 -4.51 24.42
N ASP A 216 3.27 -3.23 24.56
CA ASP A 216 2.53 -2.28 25.42
C ASP A 216 1.36 -1.56 24.72
N HIS A 217 1.19 -1.79 23.41
CA HIS A 217 0.17 -1.21 22.53
C HIS A 217 0.32 0.27 22.22
N LYS A 218 1.50 0.84 22.47
CA LYS A 218 1.94 2.16 22.01
C LYS A 218 3.23 2.01 21.21
N LEU A 219 3.75 3.11 20.67
CA LEU A 219 5.09 3.15 20.10
C LEU A 219 5.99 4.02 20.97
N ASP A 220 7.04 3.41 21.51
CA ASP A 220 8.12 4.17 22.11
C ASP A 220 9.00 4.85 21.04
N TRP A 221 9.94 5.69 21.50
CA TRP A 221 10.89 6.37 20.62
C TRP A 221 11.62 5.42 19.65
N MET A 222 12.11 4.29 20.16
CA MET A 222 12.93 3.35 19.38
C MET A 222 12.08 2.65 18.31
N GLU A 223 10.86 2.28 18.66
CA GLU A 223 9.90 1.63 17.76
C GLU A 223 9.43 2.60 16.66
N PHE A 224 9.22 3.87 17.02
CA PHE A 224 8.92 4.93 16.08
C PHE A 224 10.09 5.17 15.11
N GLU A 225 11.31 5.36 15.63
CA GLU A 225 12.51 5.65 14.83
C GLU A 225 12.82 4.52 13.83
N MET A 226 12.78 3.26 14.30
CA MET A 226 13.15 2.11 13.48
C MET A 226 12.10 1.72 12.43
N GLY A 227 10.85 2.17 12.58
CA GLY A 227 9.73 1.71 11.74
C GLY A 227 8.90 2.83 11.17
N ALA A 228 8.16 3.54 12.02
CA ALA A 228 7.19 4.55 11.61
C ALA A 228 7.85 5.73 10.88
N TYR A 229 9.01 6.19 11.36
CA TYR A 229 9.71 7.32 10.77
C TYR A 229 10.31 6.98 9.40
N ASP A 230 10.85 5.77 9.20
CA ASP A 230 11.32 5.33 7.88
C ASP A 230 10.19 5.32 6.84
N ALA A 231 8.99 4.86 7.24
CA ALA A 231 7.80 4.93 6.39
C ALA A 231 7.46 6.39 6.01
N TYR A 232 7.52 7.30 6.97
CA TYR A 232 7.32 8.74 6.72
C TYR A 232 8.35 9.33 5.76
N MET A 233 9.62 9.02 5.94
CA MET A 233 10.71 9.51 5.08
C MET A 233 10.51 9.14 3.62
N ASN A 234 9.97 7.94 3.34
CA ASN A 234 9.71 7.48 1.98
C ASN A 234 8.68 8.34 1.23
N TYR A 235 7.73 8.97 1.94
CA TYR A 235 6.62 9.70 1.33
C TYR A 235 6.74 11.22 1.46
N ILE A 236 7.24 11.73 2.60
CA ILE A 236 7.36 13.17 2.80
C ILE A 236 8.31 13.82 1.78
N ALA A 237 9.36 13.10 1.37
CA ALA A 237 10.28 13.54 0.34
C ALA A 237 9.60 13.78 -1.02
N LEU A 238 8.47 13.10 -1.28
CA LEU A 238 7.68 13.25 -2.50
C LEU A 238 6.69 14.43 -2.41
N GLU A 239 6.31 14.86 -1.20
CA GLU A 239 5.44 16.02 -0.99
C GLU A 239 6.21 17.35 -1.06
N THR A 240 7.44 17.37 -0.55
CA THR A 240 8.25 18.59 -0.47
C THR A 240 8.94 18.92 -1.81
N LYS A 241 8.51 19.99 -2.50
CA LYS A 241 9.23 20.58 -3.66
C LYS A 241 10.25 21.64 -3.20
N GLY A 242 11.47 21.60 -3.74
CA GLY A 242 12.42 22.73 -3.73
C GLY A 242 13.78 22.47 -3.04
N ASP A 243 14.78 23.31 -3.36
CA ASP A 243 16.18 23.24 -2.90
C ASP A 243 16.38 23.38 -1.36
N GLU A 244 15.33 23.67 -0.59
CA GLU A 244 15.35 23.68 0.88
C GLU A 244 14.41 22.59 1.43
N ILE A 245 14.91 21.36 1.41
CA ILE A 245 14.30 20.22 2.10
C ILE A 245 14.46 20.46 3.61
N ASN A 246 13.48 21.11 4.24
CA ASN A 246 13.35 21.07 5.69
C ASN A 246 12.39 19.93 6.06
N VAL A 247 12.83 18.69 5.81
CA VAL A 247 12.13 17.52 6.33
C VAL A 247 12.32 17.52 7.85
N PRO A 248 11.24 17.52 8.65
CA PRO A 248 11.35 17.50 10.11
C PRO A 248 12.17 16.29 10.56
N SER A 249 13.00 16.45 11.60
CA SER A 249 13.73 15.31 12.15
C SER A 249 12.77 14.34 12.86
N GLU A 250 13.24 13.12 13.12
CA GLU A 250 12.53 12.13 13.94
C GLU A 250 12.09 12.73 15.29
N GLU A 251 12.93 13.55 15.92
CA GLU A 251 12.58 14.21 17.19
C GLU A 251 11.43 15.20 17.02
N ASP A 252 11.46 15.99 15.94
CA ASP A 252 10.42 16.99 15.67
C ASP A 252 9.09 16.33 15.34
N VAL A 253 9.10 15.23 14.57
CA VAL A 253 7.88 14.48 14.23
C VAL A 253 7.32 13.78 15.47
N PHE A 254 8.16 13.09 16.24
CA PHE A 254 7.71 12.42 17.46
C PHE A 254 7.09 13.41 18.44
N ALA A 255 7.77 14.54 18.71
CA ALA A 255 7.26 15.59 19.60
C ALA A 255 6.01 16.29 19.07
N MET A 256 5.77 16.28 17.75
CA MET A 256 4.53 16.78 17.15
C MET A 256 3.37 15.81 17.37
N LEU A 257 3.64 14.51 17.35
CA LEU A 257 2.63 13.46 17.51
C LEU A 257 2.30 13.21 19.00
N ASP A 258 3.30 13.21 19.87
CA ASP A 258 3.19 13.05 21.33
C ASP A 258 2.56 14.30 21.98
N ARG A 259 1.23 14.33 22.00
CA ARG A 259 0.44 15.48 22.45
C ARG A 259 0.31 15.53 23.96
N ASP A 260 0.26 14.37 24.62
CA ASP A 260 0.13 14.28 26.07
C ASP A 260 1.48 14.26 26.81
N GLN A 261 2.58 14.16 26.07
CA GLN A 261 3.97 14.23 26.54
C GLN A 261 4.31 13.08 27.49
N ASP A 262 3.79 11.88 27.20
CA ASP A 262 4.07 10.66 27.97
C ASP A 262 5.22 9.82 27.41
N ASP A 263 5.92 10.34 26.38
CA ASP A 263 7.00 9.69 25.64
C ASP A 263 6.56 8.40 24.89
N LEU A 264 5.25 8.18 24.67
CA LEU A 264 4.68 7.00 24.01
C LEU A 264 3.52 7.35 23.06
N LEU A 265 3.69 7.09 21.76
CA LEU A 265 2.67 7.39 20.76
C LEU A 265 1.53 6.37 20.78
N ASP A 266 0.32 6.83 21.07
CA ASP A 266 -0.87 5.98 20.98
C ASP A 266 -1.59 6.07 19.63
N TRP A 267 -2.66 5.29 19.49
CA TRP A 267 -3.40 5.24 18.23
C TRP A 267 -4.12 6.56 17.89
N GLU A 268 -4.54 7.37 18.87
CA GLU A 268 -5.21 8.65 18.61
C GLU A 268 -4.19 9.68 18.08
N GLU A 269 -2.97 9.61 18.60
CA GLU A 269 -1.85 10.45 18.21
C GLU A 269 -1.29 10.09 16.83
N LEU A 270 -1.34 8.81 16.45
CA LEU A 270 -0.84 8.32 15.16
C LEU A 270 -1.85 8.43 14.00
N ILE A 271 -3.13 8.76 14.24
CA ILE A 271 -4.13 8.96 13.16
C ILE A 271 -3.65 9.92 12.06
N PRO A 272 -3.14 11.13 12.35
CA PRO A 272 -2.67 12.06 11.32
C PRO A 272 -1.47 11.50 10.53
N PHE A 273 -0.80 10.49 11.07
CA PHE A 273 0.37 9.85 10.49
C PHE A 273 0.02 8.61 9.66
N LEU A 274 -1.23 8.14 9.71
CA LEU A 274 -1.66 6.91 9.05
C LEU A 274 -1.42 6.92 7.54
N GLN A 275 -1.58 8.07 6.88
CA GLN A 275 -1.31 8.20 5.44
C GLN A 275 0.15 7.91 5.06
N TYR A 276 1.08 7.95 6.02
CA TYR A 276 2.48 7.62 5.81
C TYR A 276 2.82 6.20 6.23
N LEU A 277 2.19 5.72 7.32
CA LEU A 277 2.37 4.34 7.80
C LEU A 277 1.80 3.33 6.81
N ASN A 278 0.60 3.59 6.30
CA ASN A 278 -0.11 2.70 5.41
C ASN A 278 -0.90 3.49 4.35
N PRO A 279 -0.21 4.05 3.35
CA PRO A 279 -0.89 4.78 2.28
C PRO A 279 -1.68 3.86 1.37
N GLY A 280 -2.92 4.25 1.13
CA GLY A 280 -3.77 3.62 0.13
C GLY A 280 -3.27 3.71 -1.30
N GLU A 281 -3.87 2.89 -2.17
CA GLU A 281 -3.59 2.94 -3.60
C GLU A 281 -3.82 4.34 -4.17
N VAL A 282 -4.83 5.07 -3.68
CA VAL A 282 -5.12 6.45 -4.07
C VAL A 282 -4.04 7.42 -3.57
N GLN A 283 -3.59 7.29 -2.32
CA GLN A 283 -2.55 8.17 -1.81
C GLN A 283 -1.20 7.89 -2.51
N ARG A 284 -0.86 6.62 -2.73
CA ARG A 284 0.31 6.21 -3.53
C ARG A 284 0.23 6.70 -4.97
N ALA A 285 -0.95 6.70 -5.57
CA ALA A 285 -1.17 7.24 -6.91
C ALA A 285 -0.78 8.73 -7.02
N LYS A 286 -1.07 9.53 -5.98
CA LYS A 286 -0.66 10.95 -5.94
C LYS A 286 0.85 11.10 -5.82
N TYR A 287 1.47 10.36 -4.90
CA TYR A 287 2.93 10.35 -4.74
C TYR A 287 3.64 9.97 -6.04
N TYR A 288 3.12 8.94 -6.72
CA TYR A 288 3.65 8.48 -7.98
C TYR A 288 3.51 9.50 -9.11
N THR A 289 2.37 10.20 -9.17
CA THR A 289 2.12 11.26 -10.15
C THR A 289 3.22 12.33 -10.12
N ARG A 290 3.64 12.72 -8.91
CA ARG A 290 4.69 13.72 -8.71
C ARG A 290 6.00 13.26 -9.34
N SER A 291 6.45 12.05 -9.00
CA SER A 291 7.69 11.47 -9.51
C SER A 291 7.67 11.31 -11.03
N LEU A 292 6.53 10.92 -11.60
CA LEU A 292 6.37 10.78 -13.05
C LEU A 292 6.61 12.10 -13.80
N ILE A 293 6.05 13.20 -13.31
CA ILE A 293 6.25 14.51 -13.92
C ILE A 293 7.69 14.97 -13.72
N ASP A 294 8.20 14.89 -12.50
CA ASP A 294 9.55 15.36 -12.18
C ASP A 294 10.66 14.56 -12.93
N GLU A 295 10.41 13.30 -13.32
CA GLU A 295 11.35 12.50 -14.13
C GLU A 295 11.27 12.78 -15.64
N ALA A 296 10.09 13.17 -16.15
CA ALA A 296 9.86 13.37 -17.58
C ALA A 296 9.90 14.85 -18.03
N ASP A 297 9.78 15.80 -17.11
CA ASP A 297 9.84 17.24 -17.36
C ASP A 297 11.30 17.70 -17.62
N GLU A 298 11.67 17.82 -18.90
CA GLU A 298 13.05 18.10 -19.31
C GLU A 298 13.43 19.57 -19.14
N ASP A 299 12.47 20.49 -19.29
CA ASP A 299 12.70 21.93 -19.24
C ASP A 299 12.37 22.57 -17.87
N GLY A 300 11.74 21.79 -16.98
CA GLY A 300 11.46 22.15 -15.60
C GLY A 300 10.29 23.14 -15.45
N ASP A 301 9.40 23.21 -16.43
CA ASP A 301 8.23 24.10 -16.39
C ASP A 301 7.06 23.57 -15.53
N GLY A 302 7.19 22.33 -15.05
CA GLY A 302 6.23 21.62 -14.20
C GLY A 302 5.08 20.97 -14.98
N LYS A 303 5.20 20.88 -16.30
CA LYS A 303 4.21 20.28 -17.21
C LYS A 303 4.91 19.34 -18.19
N LEU A 304 4.11 18.51 -18.87
CA LEU A 304 4.62 17.57 -19.86
C LEU A 304 4.04 17.84 -21.24
N THR A 305 4.91 18.02 -22.22
CA THR A 305 4.59 17.94 -23.63
C THR A 305 4.59 16.49 -24.11
N VAL A 306 3.90 16.22 -25.23
CA VAL A 306 3.93 14.88 -25.86
C VAL A 306 5.35 14.45 -26.24
N HIS A 307 6.23 15.41 -26.55
CA HIS A 307 7.62 15.11 -26.91
C HIS A 307 8.43 14.65 -25.70
N GLU A 308 8.29 15.33 -24.56
CA GLU A 308 8.91 14.92 -23.29
C GLU A 308 8.44 13.54 -22.87
N MET A 309 7.15 13.25 -22.99
CA MET A 309 6.63 11.92 -22.67
C MET A 309 7.19 10.82 -23.58
N ILE A 310 7.30 11.09 -24.89
CA ILE A 310 7.87 10.13 -25.87
C ILE A 310 9.37 9.96 -25.66
N ASN A 311 10.13 11.04 -25.43
CA ASN A 311 11.56 10.97 -25.16
C ASN A 311 11.87 10.20 -23.88
N ASN A 312 10.95 10.29 -22.91
CA ASN A 312 11.01 9.58 -21.63
C ASN A 312 10.03 8.40 -21.59
N GLU A 313 9.81 7.71 -22.72
CA GLU A 313 8.82 6.62 -22.81
C GLU A 313 9.04 5.50 -21.78
N GLN A 314 10.29 5.30 -21.31
CA GLN A 314 10.61 4.30 -20.30
C GLN A 314 10.00 4.63 -18.93
N VAL A 315 9.80 5.91 -18.59
CA VAL A 315 9.14 6.37 -17.36
C VAL A 315 7.69 5.85 -17.34
N PHE A 316 7.00 6.04 -18.46
CA PHE A 316 5.62 5.57 -18.67
C PHE A 316 5.54 4.07 -18.93
N TYR A 317 6.58 3.45 -19.49
CA TYR A 317 6.67 1.99 -19.62
C TYR A 317 6.89 1.31 -18.27
N ASN A 318 7.73 1.86 -17.38
CA ASN A 318 7.93 1.30 -16.04
C ASN A 318 6.65 1.41 -15.21
N ALA A 319 5.93 2.52 -15.35
CA ALA A 319 4.56 2.70 -14.86
C ALA A 319 3.58 1.64 -15.39
N PHE A 320 3.94 0.96 -16.48
CA PHE A 320 3.12 0.02 -17.20
C PHE A 320 3.55 -1.45 -16.97
N TYR A 321 4.85 -1.76 -16.94
CA TYR A 321 5.39 -3.14 -16.92
C TYR A 321 5.76 -3.68 -15.54
N LEU A 322 6.02 -2.82 -14.54
CA LEU A 322 6.18 -3.30 -13.16
C LEU A 322 4.89 -3.96 -12.63
N HIS A 323 3.75 -3.74 -13.31
CA HIS A 323 2.45 -4.33 -12.98
C HIS A 323 2.19 -5.69 -13.62
N THR A 324 2.49 -5.87 -14.91
CA THR A 324 2.11 -7.09 -15.64
C THR A 324 2.80 -8.35 -15.13
N LYS A 325 3.99 -8.22 -14.53
CA LYS A 325 4.67 -9.37 -13.89
C LYS A 325 4.06 -9.73 -12.55
N GLU A 326 3.58 -8.75 -11.79
CA GLU A 326 3.00 -8.98 -10.47
C GLU A 326 1.54 -9.43 -10.56
N SER A 327 0.74 -8.94 -11.51
CA SER A 327 -0.65 -9.39 -11.71
C SER A 327 -0.73 -10.89 -12.07
N ASP A 328 0.14 -11.35 -12.98
CA ASP A 328 0.21 -12.76 -13.40
C ASP A 328 0.75 -13.71 -12.31
N GLU A 329 1.67 -13.25 -11.46
CA GLU A 329 2.19 -14.06 -10.34
C GLU A 329 1.21 -14.09 -9.16
N LYS A 330 0.45 -13.02 -8.92
CA LYS A 330 -0.42 -12.89 -7.74
C LYS A 330 -1.78 -13.56 -7.91
N ILE A 331 -2.35 -13.63 -9.12
CA ILE A 331 -3.53 -14.48 -9.41
C ILE A 331 -3.22 -15.95 -9.08
N ARG A 332 -1.97 -16.40 -9.28
CA ARG A 332 -1.56 -17.78 -8.97
C ARG A 332 -1.36 -18.06 -7.49
N ASP A 333 -0.96 -17.06 -6.71
CA ASP A 333 -0.65 -17.22 -5.28
C ASP A 333 -1.85 -16.88 -4.36
N GLU A 334 -2.86 -16.17 -4.88
CA GLU A 334 -4.17 -15.99 -4.22
C GLU A 334 -5.14 -17.18 -4.46
N LEU A 335 -4.88 -18.00 -5.50
CA LEU A 335 -5.44 -19.35 -5.68
C LEU A 335 -4.88 -20.37 -4.66
#